data_AF-A0A8J9X1B6-F1
#
_entry.id   AF-A0A8J9X1B6-F1
#
_cell.length_a   1.000
_cell.length_b   1.000
_cell.length_c   1.000
_cell.angle_alpha   90.00
_cell.angle_beta   90.00
_cell.angle_gamma   90.00
#
_symmetry.space_group_name_H-M   'P 1'
#
loop_
_entity.id
_entity.type
_entity.pdbx_description
1 polymer ?
#
loop_
_entity_poly.entity_id
_entity_poly.type
_entity_poly.pdbx_seq_one_letter_code
_entity_poly.pdbx_strand_id
1 'polypeptide(L)'
;NMLAHIRYATQGEVSLENVHPFTRELWGINWSFAHNGDMPLFANTDQDIFLGKTTSDTVHFNAVGDTDSEAAFCAILNALKAEFPEGLPTLSVLHEFLNHICDEIIAGRSEDTIFNFLLGCGQYTLFAYSWPGARSGSTVWNGLHYIVREPPFSTARLLDVDYTIDFSAVTQPNDRVAVITTKPLTEEAGWTEMKRGELLMFDKG
;
A
#
# COMPACT_ATOMS: atom_id res chain seq x y z
N ASN A 1 7.54 -6.99 9.18
CA ASN A 1 6.35 -7.07 8.31
C ASN A 1 6.64 -7.96 7.12
N MET A 2 5.69 -8.80 6.69
CA MET A 2 5.75 -9.52 5.42
C MET A 2 4.74 -8.87 4.48
N LEU A 3 5.21 -8.46 3.30
CA LEU A 3 4.36 -7.92 2.23
C LEU A 3 4.57 -8.80 1.00
N ALA A 4 3.51 -9.44 0.55
CA ALA A 4 3.48 -10.25 -0.66
C ALA A 4 2.43 -9.66 -1.61
N HIS A 5 2.79 -9.50 -2.88
CA HIS A 5 1.91 -8.98 -3.92
C HIS A 5 1.94 -9.92 -5.12
N ILE A 6 0.77 -10.44 -5.52
CA ILE A 6 0.62 -11.26 -6.73
C ILE A 6 0.08 -10.33 -7.82
N ARG A 7 0.89 -10.04 -8.85
CA ARG A 7 0.56 -9.07 -9.91
C ARG A 7 -0.21 -9.73 -11.05
N TYR A 8 -1.29 -9.07 -11.49
CA TYR A 8 -1.89 -9.24 -12.82
C TYR A 8 -1.62 -7.96 -13.62
N ALA A 9 -0.75 -8.01 -14.63
CA ALA A 9 -0.23 -6.81 -15.30
C ALA A 9 -1.32 -6.06 -16.08
N THR A 10 -1.54 -4.79 -15.75
CA THR A 10 -2.46 -3.88 -16.48
C THR A 10 -1.78 -2.70 -17.15
N GLN A 11 -0.59 -2.33 -16.70
CA GLN A 11 0.32 -1.33 -17.32
C GLN A 11 1.77 -1.80 -17.14
N GLY A 12 2.64 -1.45 -18.09
CA GLY A 12 4.08 -1.78 -18.14
C GLY A 12 4.40 -3.20 -18.63
N GLU A 13 5.54 -3.37 -19.32
CA GLU A 13 6.00 -4.70 -19.78
C GLU A 13 6.23 -5.67 -18.59
N VAL A 14 6.17 -6.97 -18.85
CA VAL A 14 6.51 -8.00 -17.85
C VAL A 14 8.03 -8.07 -17.72
N SER A 15 8.60 -7.11 -16.99
CA SER A 15 10.03 -7.01 -16.66
C SER A 15 10.22 -7.06 -15.14
N LEU A 16 11.41 -7.50 -14.70
CA LEU A 16 11.75 -7.64 -13.27
C LEU A 16 11.64 -6.32 -12.51
N GLU A 17 11.93 -5.20 -13.17
CA GLU A 17 11.82 -3.85 -12.60
C GLU A 17 10.37 -3.47 -12.26
N ASN A 18 9.36 -4.05 -12.94
CA ASN A 18 7.95 -3.75 -12.74
C ASN A 18 7.26 -4.67 -11.71
N VAL A 19 8.02 -5.45 -10.94
CA VAL A 19 7.47 -6.41 -9.97
C VAL A 19 7.39 -5.79 -8.59
N HIS A 20 6.18 -5.72 -8.03
CA HIS A 20 5.96 -5.35 -6.64
C HIS A 20 6.51 -6.41 -5.66
N PRO A 21 6.90 -6.02 -4.43
CA PRO A 21 6.94 -4.64 -3.94
C PRO A 21 8.15 -3.84 -4.44
N PHE A 22 7.94 -2.57 -4.75
CA PHE A 22 9.05 -1.64 -4.93
C PHE A 22 9.69 -1.36 -3.58
N THR A 23 11.01 -1.17 -3.57
CA THR A 23 11.75 -0.77 -2.36
C THR A 23 12.67 0.40 -2.66
N ARG A 24 12.73 1.36 -1.73
CA ARG A 24 13.65 2.51 -1.76
C ARG A 24 14.11 2.83 -0.33
N GLU A 25 15.32 3.36 -0.22
CA GLU A 25 15.85 3.83 1.05
C GLU A 25 15.57 5.33 1.20
N LEU A 26 15.03 5.73 2.36
CA LEU A 26 14.87 7.13 2.77
C LEU A 26 15.12 7.23 4.27
N TRP A 27 16.02 8.14 4.69
CA TRP A 27 16.39 8.40 6.09
C TRP A 27 17.06 7.23 6.83
N GLY A 28 17.79 6.39 6.11
CA GLY A 28 18.35 5.13 6.61
C GLY A 28 17.32 4.01 6.78
N ILE A 29 16.10 4.19 6.27
CA ILE A 29 14.97 3.27 6.45
C ILE A 29 14.54 2.73 5.09
N ASN A 30 14.36 1.41 5.02
CA ASN A 30 13.76 0.79 3.84
C ASN A 30 12.24 1.04 3.84
N TRP A 31 11.78 1.64 2.75
CA TRP A 31 10.37 1.79 2.43
C TRP A 31 10.00 0.78 1.35
N SER A 32 8.87 0.11 1.52
CA SER A 32 8.36 -0.87 0.56
C SER A 32 6.94 -0.50 0.13
N PHE A 33 6.63 -0.61 -1.15
CA PHE A 33 5.33 -0.23 -1.68
C PHE A 33 4.75 -1.31 -2.60
N ALA A 34 3.48 -1.64 -2.38
CA ALA A 34 2.69 -2.41 -3.32
C ALA A 34 1.34 -1.77 -3.51
N HIS A 35 0.92 -1.67 -4.76
CA HIS A 35 -0.31 -1.04 -5.18
C HIS A 35 -1.15 -2.00 -6.01
N ASN A 36 -2.46 -2.01 -5.75
CA ASN A 36 -3.46 -2.70 -6.57
C ASN A 36 -4.53 -1.70 -7.02
N GLY A 37 -4.48 -1.35 -8.30
CA GLY A 37 -5.37 -0.35 -8.84
C GLY A 37 -4.98 0.11 -10.24
N ASP A 38 -5.29 1.38 -10.50
CA ASP A 38 -5.02 2.11 -11.74
C ASP A 38 -4.98 3.60 -11.38
N MET A 39 -3.86 4.27 -11.66
CA MET A 39 -3.65 5.68 -11.30
C MET A 39 -3.36 6.52 -12.54
N PRO A 40 -4.38 7.05 -13.23
CA PRO A 40 -4.21 7.85 -14.44
C PRO A 40 -3.30 9.07 -14.30
N LEU A 41 -3.20 9.65 -13.08
CA LEU A 41 -2.30 10.76 -12.78
C LEU A 41 -0.82 10.41 -13.06
N PHE A 42 -0.45 9.15 -12.83
CA PHE A 42 0.92 8.65 -12.97
C PHE A 42 1.12 7.77 -14.22
N ALA A 43 0.14 7.74 -15.14
CA ALA A 43 0.20 6.89 -16.32
C ALA A 43 1.27 7.32 -17.34
N ASN A 44 1.67 8.60 -17.33
CA ASN A 44 2.78 9.09 -18.14
C ASN A 44 4.03 9.26 -17.27
N THR A 45 4.92 8.28 -17.30
CA THR A 45 6.15 8.25 -16.50
C THR A 45 7.21 9.24 -16.96
N ASP A 46 7.07 9.84 -18.14
CA ASP A 46 7.97 10.89 -18.64
C ASP A 46 7.63 12.29 -18.07
N GLN A 47 6.51 12.40 -17.35
CA GLN A 47 6.08 13.65 -16.72
C GLN A 47 6.33 13.60 -15.21
N ASP A 48 7.08 14.57 -14.70
CA ASP A 48 7.23 14.74 -13.27
C ASP A 48 5.91 15.19 -12.62
N ILE A 49 5.46 14.42 -11.63
CA ILE A 49 4.34 14.78 -10.76
C ILE A 49 4.89 15.21 -9.41
N PHE A 50 4.58 16.44 -9.01
CA PHE A 50 4.98 17.00 -7.73
C PHE A 50 3.81 16.98 -6.76
N LEU A 51 4.01 16.32 -5.62
CA LEU A 51 3.06 16.28 -4.50
C LEU A 51 3.61 17.06 -3.31
N GLY A 52 2.71 17.59 -2.47
CA GLY A 52 3.05 18.40 -1.31
C GLY A 52 3.99 19.56 -1.67
N LYS A 53 5.12 19.66 -0.97
CA LYS A 53 6.13 20.71 -1.20
C LYS A 53 7.19 20.38 -2.25
N THR A 54 7.02 19.28 -3.00
CA THR A 54 8.00 18.87 -4.00
C THR A 54 8.10 19.92 -5.12
N THR A 55 9.32 20.15 -5.59
CA THR A 55 9.67 21.01 -6.71
C THR A 55 10.69 20.28 -7.58
N SER A 56 10.95 20.78 -8.80
CA SER A 56 11.99 20.21 -9.68
C SER A 56 13.37 20.10 -9.01
N ASP A 57 13.69 21.00 -8.09
CA ASP A 57 14.99 21.04 -7.41
C ASP A 57 15.08 20.06 -6.22
N THR A 58 13.94 19.51 -5.78
CA THR A 58 13.85 18.63 -4.61
C THR A 58 13.50 17.18 -4.96
N VAL A 59 13.26 16.88 -6.24
CA VAL A 59 13.10 15.51 -6.74
C VAL A 59 14.36 14.71 -6.45
N HIS A 60 14.18 13.53 -5.85
CA HIS A 60 15.26 12.62 -5.51
C HIS A 60 15.03 11.20 -6.04
N PHE A 61 13.79 10.73 -5.96
CA PHE A 61 13.38 9.42 -6.43
C PHE A 61 12.74 9.53 -7.81
N ASN A 62 13.18 8.69 -8.74
CA ASN A 62 12.61 8.52 -10.06
C ASN A 62 12.24 7.05 -10.26
N ALA A 63 11.16 6.80 -10.99
CA ALA A 63 10.80 5.45 -11.41
C ALA A 63 11.93 4.87 -12.29
N VAL A 64 12.16 3.56 -12.16
CA VAL A 64 13.12 2.84 -13.00
C VAL A 64 12.38 2.17 -14.15
N GLY A 65 11.22 1.58 -13.85
CA GLY A 65 10.30 1.03 -14.81
C GLY A 65 9.28 2.05 -15.30
N ASP A 66 8.21 1.53 -15.91
CA ASP A 66 7.18 2.29 -16.63
C ASP A 66 5.78 2.15 -16.00
N THR A 67 5.71 1.71 -14.74
CA THR A 67 4.43 1.55 -14.04
C THR A 67 4.00 2.82 -13.30
N ASP A 68 2.70 3.10 -13.37
CA ASP A 68 2.03 4.11 -12.55
C ASP A 68 2.34 3.97 -11.05
N SER A 69 2.47 2.71 -10.61
CA SER A 69 2.69 2.29 -9.24
C SER A 69 4.06 2.70 -8.73
N GLU A 70 5.12 2.55 -9.53
CA GLU A 70 6.46 3.01 -9.14
C GLU A 70 6.56 4.54 -9.17
N ALA A 71 5.95 5.17 -10.17
CA ALA A 71 5.90 6.62 -10.29
C ALA A 71 5.20 7.27 -9.07
N ALA A 72 4.04 6.73 -8.66
CA ALA A 72 3.36 7.17 -7.44
C ALA A 72 4.20 6.95 -6.18
N PHE A 73 4.87 5.80 -6.06
CA PHE A 73 5.75 5.54 -4.92
C PHE A 73 6.88 6.57 -4.84
N CYS A 74 7.53 6.87 -5.96
CA CYS A 74 8.58 7.89 -6.03
C CYS A 74 8.05 9.28 -5.68
N ALA A 75 6.88 9.66 -6.18
CA ALA A 75 6.24 10.94 -5.86
C ALA A 75 5.92 11.07 -4.37
N ILE A 76 5.39 10.01 -3.73
CA ILE A 76 5.12 9.98 -2.28
C ILE A 76 6.41 10.16 -1.48
N LEU A 77 7.49 9.45 -1.84
CA LEU A 77 8.78 9.57 -1.15
C LEU A 77 9.44 10.94 -1.34
N ASN A 78 9.31 11.54 -2.53
CA ASN A 78 9.77 12.90 -2.78
C ASN A 78 9.01 13.91 -1.92
N ALA A 79 7.68 13.77 -1.81
CA ALA A 79 6.86 14.62 -0.97
C ALA A 79 7.25 14.50 0.52
N LEU A 80 7.46 13.27 1.00
CA LEU A 80 7.97 13.03 2.36
C LEU A 80 9.31 13.71 2.60
N LYS A 81 10.26 13.56 1.67
CA LYS A 81 11.59 14.16 1.78
C LYS A 81 11.55 15.69 1.74
N ALA A 82 10.69 16.27 0.91
CA ALA A 82 10.51 17.72 0.79
C ALA A 82 9.83 18.30 2.04
N GLU A 83 8.87 17.59 2.63
CA GLU A 83 8.17 18.04 3.84
C GLU A 83 9.04 17.89 5.09
N PHE A 84 9.77 16.78 5.21
CA PHE A 84 10.55 16.42 6.40
C PHE A 84 12.04 16.24 6.05
N PRO A 85 12.78 17.32 5.76
CA PRO A 85 14.19 17.23 5.36
C PRO A 85 15.09 16.68 6.47
N GLU A 86 14.68 16.82 7.73
CA GLU A 86 15.45 16.39 8.92
C GLU A 86 15.27 14.91 9.27
N GLY A 87 14.38 14.18 8.59
CA GLY A 87 14.17 12.74 8.82
C GLY A 87 12.72 12.34 9.09
N LEU A 88 12.55 11.10 9.53
CA LEU A 88 11.24 10.50 9.84
C LEU A 88 10.53 11.29 10.97
N PRO A 89 9.36 11.88 10.72
CA PRO A 89 8.59 12.55 11.77
C PRO A 89 7.94 11.52 12.71
N THR A 90 7.19 11.98 13.71
CA THR A 90 6.38 11.07 14.54
C THR A 90 5.35 10.34 13.68
N LEU A 91 4.95 9.13 14.09
CA LEU A 91 3.99 8.33 13.33
C LEU A 91 2.64 9.03 13.12
N SER A 92 2.18 9.84 14.08
CA SER A 92 0.95 10.61 13.94
C SER A 92 1.06 11.68 12.84
N VAL A 93 2.19 12.39 12.80
CA VAL A 93 2.46 13.41 11.78
C VAL A 93 2.64 12.76 10.40
N LEU A 94 3.33 11.61 10.36
CA LEU A 94 3.48 10.83 9.13
C LEU A 94 2.12 10.38 8.60
N HIS A 95 1.25 9.84 9.46
CA HIS A 95 -0.08 9.38 9.08
C HIS A 95 -0.97 10.51 8.55
N GLU A 96 -0.96 11.68 9.21
CA GLU A 96 -1.70 12.86 8.75
C GLU A 96 -1.19 13.35 7.39
N PHE A 97 0.14 13.42 7.24
CA PHE A 97 0.74 13.82 5.96
C PHE A 97 0.44 12.83 4.83
N LEU A 98 0.51 11.52 5.09
CA LEU A 98 0.16 10.52 4.08
C LEU A 98 -1.31 10.62 3.66
N ASN A 99 -2.24 10.90 4.58
CA ASN A 99 -3.64 11.16 4.21
C ASN A 99 -3.74 12.36 3.28
N HIS A 100 -3.05 13.47 3.60
CA HIS A 100 -3.04 14.66 2.75
C HIS A 100 -2.51 14.37 1.34
N ILE A 101 -1.42 13.60 1.23
CA ILE A 101 -0.85 13.20 -0.06
C ILE A 101 -1.82 12.29 -0.84
N CYS A 102 -2.53 11.39 -0.16
CA CYS A 102 -3.57 10.58 -0.82
C CYS A 102 -4.69 11.47 -1.36
N ASP A 103 -5.14 12.47 -0.60
CA ASP A 103 -6.17 13.41 -1.05
C ASP A 103 -5.71 14.21 -2.29
N GLU A 104 -4.45 14.65 -2.33
CA GLU A 104 -3.88 15.32 -3.50
C GLU A 104 -3.89 14.43 -4.76
N ILE A 105 -3.52 13.15 -4.61
CA ILE A 105 -3.50 12.19 -5.72
C ILE A 105 -4.92 11.98 -6.30
N ILE A 106 -5.92 11.93 -5.42
CA ILE A 106 -7.31 11.68 -5.80
C ILE A 106 -8.02 12.94 -6.32
N ALA A 107 -7.54 14.13 -5.96
CA ALA A 107 -8.20 15.40 -6.26
C ALA A 107 -8.50 15.57 -7.76
N GLY A 108 -9.79 15.69 -8.09
CA GLY A 108 -10.27 15.88 -9.47
C GLY A 108 -10.26 14.63 -10.36
N ARG A 109 -9.93 13.45 -9.80
CA ARG A 109 -9.79 12.16 -10.52
C ARG A 109 -10.36 10.98 -9.72
N SER A 110 -11.34 11.25 -8.86
CA SER A 110 -11.92 10.27 -7.94
C SER A 110 -12.63 9.09 -8.61
N GLU A 111 -13.12 9.31 -9.83
CA GLU A 111 -13.95 8.36 -10.58
C GLU A 111 -13.13 7.40 -11.45
N ASP A 112 -11.98 7.84 -11.94
CA ASP A 112 -11.07 7.07 -12.80
C ASP A 112 -9.87 6.49 -12.05
N THR A 113 -9.71 6.81 -10.77
CA THR A 113 -8.64 6.28 -9.92
C THR A 113 -9.10 5.09 -9.08
N ILE A 114 -8.31 4.03 -9.08
CA ILE A 114 -8.36 2.95 -8.08
C ILE A 114 -6.99 2.96 -7.40
N PHE A 115 -6.94 3.24 -6.10
CA PHE A 115 -5.68 3.45 -5.39
C PHE A 115 -5.71 2.71 -4.05
N ASN A 116 -5.44 1.41 -4.08
CA ASN A 116 -5.25 0.61 -2.88
C ASN A 116 -3.77 0.30 -2.73
N PHE A 117 -3.16 0.64 -1.60
CA PHE A 117 -1.74 0.36 -1.41
C PHE A 117 -1.39 -0.11 0.00
N LEU A 118 -0.26 -0.78 0.07
CA LEU A 118 0.48 -1.09 1.28
C LEU A 118 1.83 -0.37 1.22
N LEU A 119 2.13 0.44 2.24
CA LEU A 119 3.38 1.17 2.38
C LEU A 119 4.06 0.76 3.69
N GLY A 120 5.13 -0.02 3.59
CA GLY A 120 5.97 -0.40 4.71
C GLY A 120 6.97 0.70 5.03
N CYS A 121 7.13 1.01 6.32
CA CYS A 121 8.14 1.92 6.84
C CYS A 121 8.99 1.16 7.87
N GLY A 122 10.18 0.70 7.46
CA GLY A 122 11.05 -0.10 8.31
C GLY A 122 10.46 -1.46 8.69
N GLN A 123 10.86 -1.98 9.85
CA GLN A 123 10.58 -3.38 10.22
C GLN A 123 9.15 -3.62 10.72
N TYR A 124 8.56 -2.63 11.40
CA TYR A 124 7.37 -2.82 12.24
C TYR A 124 6.16 -2.00 11.84
N THR A 125 6.31 -0.98 11.00
CA THR A 125 5.21 -0.08 10.64
C THR A 125 4.74 -0.34 9.21
N LEU A 126 3.42 -0.43 9.03
CA LEU A 126 2.75 -0.62 7.75
C LEU A 126 1.54 0.32 7.66
N PHE A 127 1.43 1.04 6.55
CA PHE A 127 0.25 1.80 6.19
C PHE A 127 -0.53 1.06 5.12
N ALA A 128 -1.85 1.05 5.25
CA ALA A 128 -2.75 0.53 4.23
C ALA A 128 -3.77 1.59 3.87
N TYR A 129 -3.89 1.89 2.58
CA TYR A 129 -4.85 2.87 2.07
C TYR A 129 -5.82 2.18 1.12
N SER A 130 -7.08 2.59 1.19
CA SER A 130 -8.15 2.05 0.35
C SER A 130 -8.86 3.17 -0.40
N TRP A 131 -8.63 3.27 -1.71
CA TRP A 131 -9.52 3.98 -2.64
C TRP A 131 -10.06 2.98 -3.66
N PRO A 132 -11.13 2.25 -3.30
CA PRO A 132 -11.59 1.13 -4.08
C PRO A 132 -12.44 1.58 -5.27
N GLY A 133 -12.55 0.67 -6.25
CA GLY A 133 -13.35 0.86 -7.44
C GLY A 133 -13.41 -0.37 -8.33
N ALA A 134 -14.16 -0.27 -9.42
CA ALA A 134 -14.20 -1.26 -10.48
C ALA A 134 -13.69 -0.63 -11.78
N ARG A 135 -12.86 -1.35 -12.53
CA ARG A 135 -12.40 -0.87 -13.84
C ARG A 135 -13.58 -0.76 -14.80
N SER A 136 -13.51 0.18 -15.74
CA SER A 136 -14.55 0.33 -16.77
C SER A 136 -14.82 -1.00 -17.48
N GLY A 137 -16.09 -1.41 -17.53
CA GLY A 137 -16.51 -2.68 -18.11
C GLY A 137 -16.27 -3.93 -17.25
N SER A 138 -15.70 -3.79 -16.04
CA SER A 138 -15.51 -4.89 -15.08
C SER A 138 -16.60 -4.88 -14.01
N THR A 139 -17.11 -6.07 -13.65
CA THR A 139 -17.95 -6.26 -12.47
C THR A 139 -17.13 -6.58 -11.20
N VAL A 140 -15.80 -6.66 -11.33
CA VAL A 140 -14.91 -7.02 -10.23
C VAL A 140 -14.58 -5.77 -9.41
N TRP A 141 -15.04 -5.78 -8.16
CA TRP A 141 -14.70 -4.78 -7.15
C TRP A 141 -13.26 -4.96 -6.63
N ASN A 142 -12.49 -3.88 -6.55
CA ASN A 142 -11.13 -3.84 -6.02
C ASN A 142 -11.12 -3.14 -4.65
N GLY A 143 -11.67 -3.82 -3.65
CA GLY A 143 -11.60 -3.41 -2.25
C GLY A 143 -10.30 -3.82 -1.58
N LEU A 144 -10.08 -3.31 -0.38
CA LEU A 144 -9.06 -3.81 0.55
C LEU A 144 -9.74 -4.24 1.84
N HIS A 145 -9.40 -5.43 2.31
CA HIS A 145 -9.97 -6.04 3.51
C HIS A 145 -8.85 -6.33 4.48
N TYR A 146 -9.15 -6.25 5.77
CA TYR A 146 -8.21 -6.67 6.80
C TYR A 146 -8.89 -7.48 7.89
N ILE A 147 -8.09 -8.28 8.58
CA ILE A 147 -8.43 -8.92 9.84
C ILE A 147 -7.23 -8.79 10.77
N VAL A 148 -7.49 -8.48 12.04
CA VAL A 148 -6.47 -8.48 13.09
C VAL A 148 -6.71 -9.70 13.96
N ARG A 149 -5.71 -10.58 14.04
CA ARG A 149 -5.74 -11.77 14.90
C ARG A 149 -4.95 -11.50 16.16
N GLU A 150 -5.58 -11.82 17.30
CA GLU A 150 -5.02 -11.69 18.63
C GLU A 150 -5.28 -12.99 19.42
N PRO A 151 -4.47 -13.29 20.44
CA PRO A 151 -4.68 -14.45 21.28
C PRO A 151 -6.07 -14.48 21.96
N PRO A 152 -6.67 -15.67 22.17
CA PRO A 152 -6.16 -16.98 21.79
C PRO A 152 -6.28 -17.23 20.28
N PHE A 153 -5.16 -17.54 19.62
CA PHE A 153 -5.13 -17.79 18.19
C PHE A 153 -5.88 -19.09 17.86
N SER A 154 -6.76 -19.02 16.85
CA SER A 154 -7.44 -20.18 16.29
C SER A 154 -6.88 -20.54 14.91
N THR A 155 -7.20 -21.74 14.45
CA THR A 155 -6.90 -22.19 13.07
C THR A 155 -7.68 -21.37 12.06
N ALA A 156 -7.04 -20.91 10.97
CA ALA A 156 -7.73 -20.27 9.86
C ALA A 156 -7.65 -21.13 8.60
N ARG A 157 -8.80 -21.40 7.98
CA ARG A 157 -8.91 -22.16 6.73
C ARG A 157 -8.95 -21.21 5.55
N LEU A 158 -8.06 -21.38 4.58
CA LEU A 158 -8.02 -20.59 3.36
C LEU A 158 -9.20 -20.93 2.43
N LEU A 159 -9.72 -19.93 1.72
CA LEU A 159 -10.85 -20.03 0.79
C LEU A 159 -10.43 -20.61 -0.56
N ASP A 160 -9.23 -20.27 -1.03
CA ASP A 160 -8.79 -20.59 -2.41
C ASP A 160 -7.98 -21.89 -2.52
N VAL A 161 -7.70 -22.55 -1.39
CA VAL A 161 -6.93 -23.81 -1.34
C VAL A 161 -7.36 -24.60 -0.10
N ASP A 162 -7.44 -25.93 -0.19
CA ASP A 162 -7.67 -26.84 0.95
C ASP A 162 -6.43 -26.91 1.88
N TYR A 163 -5.99 -25.76 2.37
CA TYR A 163 -4.84 -25.59 3.24
C TYR A 163 -5.26 -24.77 4.46
N THR A 164 -4.97 -25.29 5.64
CA THR A 164 -5.27 -24.65 6.93
C THR A 164 -3.97 -24.19 7.55
N ILE A 165 -3.88 -22.91 7.91
CA ILE A 165 -2.74 -22.39 8.65
C ILE A 165 -3.14 -22.35 10.13
N ASP A 166 -2.40 -23.12 10.94
CA ASP A 166 -2.53 -23.06 12.39
C ASP A 166 -1.65 -21.92 12.93
N PHE A 167 -2.27 -20.78 13.21
CA PHE A 167 -1.58 -19.63 13.78
C PHE A 167 -1.14 -19.86 15.23
N SER A 168 -1.78 -20.79 15.96
CA SER A 168 -1.42 -21.09 17.36
C SER A 168 -0.06 -21.78 17.49
N ALA A 169 0.41 -22.44 16.43
CA ALA A 169 1.70 -23.15 16.41
C ALA A 169 2.92 -22.24 16.16
N VAL A 170 2.71 -20.98 15.77
CA VAL A 170 3.79 -20.06 15.34
C VAL A 170 3.72 -18.67 15.98
N THR A 171 2.86 -18.47 16.97
CA THR A 171 2.63 -17.18 17.64
C THR A 171 2.84 -17.26 19.15
N GLN A 172 3.25 -16.15 19.75
CA GLN A 172 3.36 -15.97 21.20
C GLN A 172 2.09 -15.35 21.79
N PRO A 173 1.84 -15.47 23.11
CA PRO A 173 0.64 -14.95 23.77
C PRO A 173 0.41 -13.44 23.69
N ASN A 174 1.35 -12.66 23.14
CA ASN A 174 1.23 -11.23 22.95
C ASN A 174 1.34 -10.80 21.48
N ASP A 175 1.42 -11.78 20.56
CA ASP A 175 1.53 -11.46 19.14
C ASP A 175 0.20 -10.88 18.65
N ARG A 176 0.28 -9.94 17.71
CA ARG A 176 -0.85 -9.46 16.93
C ARG A 176 -0.48 -9.56 15.47
N VAL A 177 -1.40 -10.07 14.66
CA VAL A 177 -1.15 -10.29 13.23
C VAL A 177 -2.27 -9.65 12.44
N ALA A 178 -1.95 -8.57 11.73
CA ALA A 178 -2.82 -8.01 10.71
C ALA A 178 -2.59 -8.73 9.38
N VAL A 179 -3.66 -9.20 8.76
CA VAL A 179 -3.66 -9.72 7.39
C VAL A 179 -4.50 -8.78 6.54
N ILE A 180 -3.95 -8.31 5.43
CA ILE A 180 -4.56 -7.31 4.55
C ILE A 180 -4.55 -7.83 3.11
N THR A 181 -5.72 -7.89 2.49
CA THR A 181 -5.91 -8.60 1.21
C THR A 181 -7.01 -7.94 0.38
N THR A 182 -7.03 -8.17 -0.93
CA THR A 182 -8.04 -7.56 -1.82
C THR A 182 -9.42 -8.18 -1.67
N LYS A 183 -9.49 -9.40 -1.15
CA LYS A 183 -10.70 -10.12 -0.76
C LYS A 183 -10.41 -10.93 0.51
N PRO A 184 -11.42 -11.22 1.36
CA PRO A 184 -11.25 -12.15 2.46
C PRO A 184 -10.63 -13.46 1.97
N LEU A 185 -9.60 -13.96 2.67
CA LEU A 185 -8.92 -15.20 2.30
C LEU A 185 -9.40 -16.41 3.10
N THR A 186 -10.22 -16.22 4.11
CA THR A 186 -10.66 -17.29 5.02
C THR A 186 -12.17 -17.16 5.27
N GLU A 187 -12.84 -18.28 5.56
CA GLU A 187 -14.29 -18.31 5.87
C GLU A 187 -14.64 -17.68 7.23
N GLU A 188 -13.65 -17.32 8.03
CA GLU A 188 -13.86 -16.83 9.39
C GLU A 188 -14.58 -15.47 9.40
N ALA A 189 -15.44 -15.28 10.40
CA ALA A 189 -16.01 -13.98 10.70
C ALA A 189 -14.92 -13.05 11.26
N GLY A 190 -14.98 -11.76 10.92
CA GLY A 190 -14.05 -10.74 11.44
C GLY A 190 -13.28 -9.96 10.38
N TRP A 191 -13.33 -10.39 9.11
CA TRP A 191 -12.87 -9.56 8.00
C TRP A 191 -13.65 -8.26 7.92
N THR A 192 -12.92 -7.16 7.85
CA THR A 192 -13.46 -5.80 7.71
C THR A 192 -12.98 -5.23 6.39
N GLU A 193 -13.91 -4.80 5.54
CA GLU A 193 -13.57 -4.01 4.35
C GLU A 193 -13.19 -2.59 4.77
N MET A 194 -12.05 -2.10 4.28
CA MET A 194 -11.61 -0.73 4.48
C MET A 194 -12.49 0.24 3.70
N LYS A 195 -12.85 1.35 4.33
CA LYS A 195 -13.68 2.38 3.70
C LYS A 195 -12.91 3.12 2.61
N ARG A 196 -13.63 3.63 1.62
CA ARG A 196 -13.04 4.53 0.61
C ARG A 196 -12.44 5.77 1.30
N GLY A 197 -11.17 6.05 1.00
CA GLY A 197 -10.37 7.13 1.59
C GLY A 197 -9.75 6.78 2.95
N GLU A 198 -9.88 5.55 3.43
CA GLU A 198 -9.33 5.18 4.74
C GLU A 198 -7.85 4.82 4.67
N LEU A 199 -7.04 5.50 5.48
CA LEU A 199 -5.64 5.15 5.76
C LEU A 199 -5.53 4.53 7.15
N LEU A 200 -5.24 3.23 7.21
CA LEU A 200 -4.93 2.53 8.46
C LEU A 200 -3.42 2.45 8.67
N MET A 201 -3.01 2.51 9.93
CA MET A 201 -1.62 2.31 10.36
C MET A 201 -1.56 1.13 11.32
N PHE A 202 -0.69 0.18 11.01
CA PHE A 202 -0.36 -0.98 11.83
C PHE A 202 1.08 -0.82 12.31
N ASP A 203 1.29 -0.79 13.63
CA ASP A 203 2.62 -0.67 14.23
C ASP A 203 2.82 -1.79 15.24
N LYS A 204 3.86 -2.61 15.02
CA LYS A 204 4.20 -3.79 15.84
C LYS A 204 3.09 -4.86 15.90
N GLY A 205 2.33 -5.01 14.82
CA GLY A 205 1.14 -5.88 14.75
C GLY A 205 -0.12 -5.05 14.93
#